data_AF-A0A0C3Q9D6-F1
#
_entry.id   AF-A0A0C3Q9D6-F1
#
_cell.length_a   1.000
_cell.length_b   1.000
_cell.length_c   1.000
_cell.angle_alpha   90.00
_cell.angle_beta   90.00
_cell.angle_gamma   90.00
#
_symmetry.space_group_name_H-M   'P 1'
#
loop_
_entity.id
_entity.type
_entity.pdbx_description
1 polymer ?
#
loop_
_entity_poly.entity_id
_entity_poly.type
_entity_poly.pdbx_seq_one_letter_code
_entity_poly.pdbx_strand_id
1 'polypeptide(L)'
;EAGVWSSLKHPRVLQFLGIHKMEEELYLVSEFAENGSLPGFLKRRPDVDRKRLVTEIAEGLAYLHQCGIIHGDLKGNNILVSRDEHVQLCDFGPAKHVTSRTSTSLRGTGSIPWQSPELLQDACKRTFQSDAYAFGITVYEVRTSFSDTSVCSST
;
A
#
# COMPACT_ATOMS: atom_id res chain seq x y z
N GLU A 1 -1.37 -12.66 -4.35
CA GLU A 1 -2.35 -11.74 -3.76
C GLU A 1 -3.39 -12.43 -2.87
N ALA A 2 -4.43 -13.07 -3.41
CA ALA A 2 -5.56 -13.59 -2.62
C ALA A 2 -5.18 -14.46 -1.41
N GLY A 3 -4.17 -15.32 -1.54
CA GLY A 3 -3.67 -16.16 -0.44
C GLY A 3 -3.06 -15.38 0.73
N VAL A 4 -2.33 -14.29 0.44
CA VAL A 4 -1.79 -13.41 1.48
C VAL A 4 -2.94 -12.59 2.07
N TRP A 5 -3.73 -11.95 1.21
CA TRP A 5 -4.77 -11.02 1.64
C TRP A 5 -5.87 -11.67 2.49
N SER A 6 -6.32 -12.87 2.13
CA SER A 6 -7.34 -13.61 2.89
C SER A 6 -6.93 -13.99 4.32
N SER A 7 -5.62 -14.00 4.62
CA SER A 7 -5.11 -14.29 5.96
C SER A 7 -5.06 -13.07 6.89
N LEU A 8 -5.23 -11.86 6.33
CA LEU A 8 -5.09 -10.60 7.05
C LEU A 8 -6.43 -10.16 7.65
N LYS A 9 -6.40 -9.76 8.92
CA LYS A 9 -7.55 -9.24 9.68
C LYS A 9 -7.10 -8.12 10.61
N HIS A 10 -7.30 -6.89 10.19
CA HIS A 10 -6.96 -5.70 10.97
C HIS A 10 -7.78 -4.49 10.51
N PRO A 11 -8.23 -3.58 11.38
CA PRO A 11 -9.05 -2.43 10.99
C PRO A 11 -8.34 -1.47 10.00
N ARG A 12 -7.00 -1.51 9.93
CA ARG A 12 -6.19 -0.70 9.00
C ARG A 12 -5.80 -1.45 7.72
N VAL A 13 -6.34 -2.64 7.48
CA VAL A 13 -6.14 -3.43 6.26
C VAL A 13 -7.50 -3.62 5.61
N LEU A 14 -7.60 -3.39 4.31
CA LEU A 14 -8.85 -3.56 3.58
C LEU A 14 -9.34 -5.00 3.73
N GLN A 15 -10.60 -5.21 4.13
CA GLN A 15 -11.11 -6.56 4.39
C GLN A 15 -11.34 -7.31 3.07
N PHE A 16 -10.69 -8.46 2.93
CA PHE A 16 -10.97 -9.40 1.87
C PHE A 16 -12.26 -10.17 2.17
N LEU A 17 -13.22 -10.13 1.25
CA LEU A 17 -14.51 -10.81 1.40
C LEU A 17 -14.56 -12.15 0.66
N GLY A 18 -13.79 -12.30 -0.43
CA GLY A 18 -13.70 -13.57 -1.14
C GLY A 18 -13.26 -13.43 -2.59
N ILE A 19 -13.39 -14.55 -3.31
CA ILE A 19 -13.15 -14.62 -4.75
C ILE A 19 -14.48 -14.88 -5.42
N HIS A 20 -14.78 -14.12 -6.47
CA HIS A 20 -15.90 -14.40 -7.36
C HIS A 20 -15.36 -14.80 -8.72
N LYS A 21 -15.95 -15.82 -9.34
CA LYS A 21 -15.61 -16.25 -10.69
C LYS A 21 -16.78 -15.95 -11.61
N MET A 22 -16.56 -15.15 -12.64
CA MET A 22 -17.51 -14.97 -13.73
C MET A 22 -16.83 -15.39 -15.02
N GLU A 23 -17.46 -16.33 -15.74
CA GLU A 23 -16.89 -16.90 -16.97
C GLU A 23 -15.48 -17.48 -16.72
N GLU A 24 -14.46 -16.93 -17.38
CA GLU A 24 -13.05 -17.33 -17.25
C GLU A 24 -12.24 -16.39 -16.33
N GLU A 25 -12.85 -15.32 -15.84
CA GLU A 25 -12.18 -14.28 -15.06
C GLU A 25 -12.39 -14.45 -13.55
N LEU A 26 -11.34 -14.12 -12.79
CA LEU A 26 -11.35 -14.14 -11.33
C LEU A 26 -11.37 -12.71 -10.77
N TYR A 27 -12.33 -12.45 -9.89
CA TYR A 27 -12.52 -11.19 -9.22
C TYR A 27 -12.22 -11.33 -7.73
N LEU A 28 -11.43 -10.41 -7.21
CA LEU A 28 -11.20 -10.28 -5.77
C LEU A 28 -12.25 -9.32 -5.20
N VAL A 29 -12.97 -9.77 -4.18
CA VAL A 29 -14.04 -9.02 -3.54
C VAL A 29 -13.56 -8.50 -2.19
N SER A 30 -13.81 -7.22 -1.92
CA SER A 30 -13.46 -6.55 -0.66
C SER A 30 -14.56 -5.59 -0.22
N GLU A 31 -14.46 -5.11 1.01
CA GLU A 31 -15.30 -3.98 1.46
C GLU A 31 -15.05 -2.74 0.60
N PHE A 32 -16.11 -1.93 0.42
CA PHE A 32 -16.00 -0.70 -0.35
C PHE A 32 -15.53 0.46 0.52
N ALA A 33 -14.39 1.04 0.18
CA ALA A 33 -13.86 2.24 0.84
C ALA A 33 -14.40 3.50 0.15
N GLU A 34 -15.48 4.06 0.71
CA GLU A 34 -16.29 5.12 0.11
C GLU A 34 -15.54 6.42 -0.20
N ASN A 35 -14.47 6.70 0.56
CA ASN A 35 -13.67 7.90 0.35
C ASN A 35 -12.52 7.69 -0.66
N GLY A 36 -12.40 6.51 -1.25
CA GLY A 36 -11.42 6.20 -2.29
C GLY A 36 -9.98 6.28 -1.79
N SER A 37 -9.05 6.60 -2.68
CA SER A 37 -7.62 6.67 -2.34
C SER A 37 -7.27 7.87 -1.47
N LEU A 38 -6.25 7.70 -0.64
CA LEU A 38 -5.77 8.71 0.30
C LEU A 38 -5.42 10.05 -0.37
N PRO A 39 -4.70 10.11 -1.52
CA PRO A 39 -4.44 11.38 -2.20
C PRO A 39 -5.71 12.08 -2.67
N GLY A 40 -6.68 11.31 -3.19
CA GLY A 40 -7.97 11.84 -3.60
C GLY A 40 -8.76 12.38 -2.41
N PHE A 41 -8.75 11.68 -1.29
CA PHE A 41 -9.38 12.09 -0.05
C PHE A 41 -8.75 13.38 0.51
N LEU A 42 -7.42 13.45 0.61
CA LEU A 42 -6.71 14.62 1.14
C LEU A 42 -6.96 15.90 0.33
N LYS A 43 -7.18 15.78 -0.99
CA LYS A 43 -7.59 16.91 -1.84
C LYS A 43 -8.99 17.44 -1.48
N ARG A 44 -9.92 16.54 -1.17
CA ARG A 44 -11.31 16.90 -0.81
C ARG A 44 -11.46 17.33 0.65
N ARG A 45 -10.61 16.82 1.54
CA ARG A 45 -10.60 17.07 2.99
C ARG A 45 -9.25 17.59 3.46
N PRO A 46 -8.89 18.84 3.12
CA PRO A 46 -7.59 19.41 3.45
C PRO A 46 -7.38 19.61 4.96
N ASP A 47 -8.48 19.71 5.72
CA ASP A 47 -8.59 19.98 7.16
C ASP A 47 -8.50 18.72 8.04
N VAL A 48 -8.47 17.52 7.44
CA VAL A 48 -8.41 16.26 8.18
C VAL A 48 -7.17 16.17 9.08
N ASP A 49 -7.30 15.45 10.20
CA ASP A 49 -6.16 15.15 11.07
C ASP A 49 -5.17 14.20 10.36
N ARG A 50 -4.21 14.78 9.66
CA ARG A 50 -3.14 14.06 8.96
C ARG A 50 -2.24 13.27 9.90
N LYS A 51 -2.10 13.67 11.17
CA LYS A 51 -1.29 12.93 12.15
C LYS A 51 -1.97 11.62 12.52
N ARG A 52 -3.31 11.65 12.69
CA ARG A 52 -4.12 10.44 12.87
C ARG A 52 -3.94 9.49 11.70
N LEU A 53 -4.11 9.98 10.47
CA LEU A 53 -3.96 9.14 9.27
C LEU A 53 -2.58 8.47 9.19
N VAL A 54 -1.50 9.22 9.44
CA VAL A 54 -0.13 8.66 9.47
C VAL A 54 0.02 7.58 10.55
N THR A 55 -0.56 7.80 11.72
CA THR A 55 -0.53 6.82 12.83
C THR A 55 -1.24 5.54 12.42
N GLU A 56 -2.43 5.65 11.85
CA GLU A 56 -3.21 4.51 11.38
C GLU A 56 -2.52 3.74 10.23
N ILE A 57 -1.81 4.42 9.33
CA ILE A 57 -1.00 3.77 8.29
C ILE A 57 0.12 2.96 8.94
N ALA A 58 0.79 3.53 9.94
CA ALA A 58 1.86 2.85 10.67
C ALA A 58 1.35 1.62 11.41
N GLU A 59 0.16 1.69 12.03
CA GLU A 59 -0.51 0.56 12.68
C GLU A 59 -0.79 -0.57 11.68
N GLY A 60 -1.34 -0.25 10.51
CA GLY A 60 -1.57 -1.21 9.44
C GLY A 60 -0.28 -1.88 8.96
N LEU A 61 0.77 -1.10 8.74
CA LEU A 61 2.06 -1.62 8.29
C LEU A 61 2.74 -2.48 9.36
N ALA A 62 2.70 -2.04 10.62
CA ALA A 62 3.23 -2.79 11.75
C ALA A 62 2.52 -4.15 11.90
N TYR A 63 1.20 -4.19 11.73
CA TYR A 63 0.44 -5.44 11.71
C TYR A 63 0.91 -6.39 10.61
N LEU A 64 1.10 -5.91 9.37
CA LEU A 64 1.63 -6.75 8.29
C LEU A 64 3.00 -7.33 8.64
N HIS A 65 3.91 -6.51 9.17
CA HIS A 65 5.24 -6.93 9.55
C HIS A 65 5.22 -7.96 10.70
N GLN A 66 4.32 -7.81 11.67
CA GLN A 66 4.09 -8.80 12.73
C GLN A 66 3.59 -10.15 12.18
N CYS A 67 2.77 -10.13 11.12
CA CYS A 67 2.36 -11.32 10.39
C CYS A 67 3.45 -11.88 9.45
N GLY A 68 4.66 -11.32 9.47
CA GLY A 68 5.76 -11.75 8.61
C GLY A 68 5.58 -11.35 7.13
N ILE A 69 4.69 -10.40 6.85
CA ILE A 69 4.31 -9.99 5.49
C ILE A 69 4.95 -8.65 5.15
N ILE A 70 5.64 -8.62 4.02
CA ILE A 70 6.17 -7.40 3.39
C ILE A 70 5.09 -6.92 2.41
N HIS A 71 4.68 -5.64 2.49
CA HIS A 71 3.70 -5.04 1.60
C HIS A 71 4.28 -4.88 0.19
N GLY A 72 5.43 -4.22 0.07
CA GLY A 72 6.23 -4.15 -1.14
C GLY A 72 5.86 -3.07 -2.16
N ASP A 73 4.71 -2.41 -2.02
CA ASP A 73 4.33 -1.25 -2.84
C ASP A 73 3.45 -0.26 -2.05
N LEU A 74 3.90 0.11 -0.85
CA LEU A 74 3.17 1.07 0.00
C LEU A 74 3.31 2.49 -0.57
N LYS A 75 2.18 3.14 -0.85
CA LYS A 75 2.07 4.50 -1.39
C LYS A 75 0.66 5.03 -1.15
N GLY A 76 0.42 6.34 -1.26
CA GLY A 76 -0.91 6.92 -1.07
C GLY A 76 -2.01 6.26 -1.91
N ASN A 77 -1.74 5.88 -3.16
CA ASN A 77 -2.71 5.20 -4.02
C ASN A 77 -3.12 3.80 -3.53
N ASN A 78 -2.27 3.14 -2.75
CA ASN A 78 -2.52 1.82 -2.18
C ASN A 78 -3.02 1.92 -0.72
N ILE A 79 -3.55 3.08 -0.36
CA ILE A 79 -4.21 3.35 0.91
C ILE A 79 -5.58 3.92 0.58
N LEU A 80 -6.62 3.21 0.98
CA LEU A 80 -7.99 3.67 0.86
C LEU A 80 -8.47 4.30 2.16
N VAL A 81 -9.54 5.08 2.06
CA VAL A 81 -10.18 5.72 3.21
C VAL A 81 -11.62 5.20 3.28
N SER A 82 -11.97 4.60 4.42
CA SER A 82 -13.31 4.08 4.66
C SER A 82 -14.32 5.22 4.81
N ARG A 83 -15.61 4.86 4.93
CA ARG A 83 -16.71 5.78 5.24
C ARG A 83 -16.41 6.68 6.43
N ASP A 84 -15.87 6.10 7.49
CA ASP A 84 -15.61 6.76 8.77
C ASP A 84 -14.25 7.50 8.80
N GLU A 85 -13.68 7.78 7.62
CA GLU A 85 -12.44 8.54 7.42
C GLU A 85 -11.19 7.87 8.02
N HIS A 86 -11.21 6.54 7.99
CA HIS A 86 -10.23 5.64 8.56
C HIS A 86 -9.43 4.96 7.44
N VAL A 87 -8.10 4.92 7.54
CA VAL A 87 -7.25 4.36 6.47
C VAL A 87 -7.28 2.83 6.42
N GLN A 88 -7.20 2.27 5.22
CA GLN A 88 -7.14 0.83 4.97
C GLN A 88 -6.10 0.54 3.89
N LEU A 89 -5.05 -0.21 4.23
CA LEU A 89 -4.03 -0.65 3.27
C LEU A 89 -4.63 -1.64 2.28
N CYS A 90 -4.30 -1.50 1.00
CA CYS A 90 -4.78 -2.36 -0.09
C CYS A 90 -3.68 -2.67 -1.11
N ASP A 91 -4.03 -3.43 -2.16
CA ASP A 91 -3.12 -3.85 -3.24
C ASP A 91 -1.98 -4.74 -2.72
N PHE A 92 -2.30 -6.01 -2.52
CA PHE A 92 -1.39 -7.04 -2.02
C PHE A 92 -0.80 -7.89 -3.15
N GLY A 93 -0.84 -7.37 -4.40
CA GLY A 93 -0.20 -7.96 -5.57
C GLY A 93 1.28 -8.29 -5.33
N PRO A 94 2.11 -7.33 -4.88
CA PRO A 94 3.53 -7.55 -4.60
C PRO A 94 3.81 -8.09 -3.20
N ALA A 95 2.78 -8.20 -2.34
CA ALA A 95 2.94 -8.60 -0.96
C ALA A 95 3.37 -10.07 -0.84
N LYS A 96 4.26 -10.34 0.11
CA LYS A 96 4.81 -11.69 0.31
C LYS A 96 5.26 -11.92 1.74
N HIS A 97 5.24 -13.19 2.14
CA HIS A 97 5.84 -13.60 3.39
C HIS A 97 7.37 -13.52 3.33
N VAL A 98 8.01 -13.11 4.42
CA VAL A 98 9.47 -12.93 4.51
C VAL A 98 10.25 -14.22 4.25
N THR A 99 9.65 -15.38 4.57
CA THR A 99 10.24 -16.70 4.32
C THR A 99 10.06 -17.19 2.88
N SER A 100 9.30 -16.47 2.05
CA SER A 100 9.06 -16.86 0.67
C SER A 100 10.35 -16.78 -0.14
N ARG A 101 10.78 -17.92 -0.67
CA ARG A 101 12.03 -18.03 -1.45
C ARG A 101 11.90 -17.51 -2.88
N THR A 102 10.67 -17.27 -3.36
CA THR A 102 10.42 -16.63 -4.65
C THR A 102 10.96 -15.20 -4.61
N SER A 103 12.12 -15.00 -5.25
CA SER A 103 12.64 -13.68 -5.54
C SER A 103 11.80 -13.07 -6.66
N THR A 104 10.77 -12.30 -6.29
CA THR A 104 10.25 -11.26 -7.17
C THR A 104 11.31 -10.16 -7.28
N SER A 105 12.39 -10.44 -8.02
CA SER A 105 13.35 -9.44 -8.52
C SER A 105 12.63 -8.65 -9.58
N LEU A 106 11.83 -7.73 -9.08
CA LEU A 106 10.86 -6.95 -9.82
C LEU A 106 11.57 -5.67 -10.30
N ARG A 107 12.70 -5.83 -11.03
CA ARG A 107 13.40 -4.72 -11.68
C ARG A 107 12.37 -3.95 -12.50
N GLY A 108 12.15 -2.68 -12.14
CA GLY A 108 11.21 -1.80 -12.86
C GLY A 108 9.72 -1.99 -12.54
N THR A 109 9.35 -2.71 -11.47
CA THR A 109 7.92 -2.82 -11.07
C THR A 109 7.72 -2.33 -9.63
N GLY A 110 6.69 -1.51 -9.44
CA GLY A 110 6.44 -0.69 -8.25
C GLY A 110 6.54 0.79 -8.57
N SER A 111 6.05 1.65 -7.68
CA SER A 111 6.06 3.09 -7.91
C SER A 111 7.42 3.70 -7.56
N ILE A 112 8.21 4.03 -8.60
CA ILE A 112 9.61 4.49 -8.51
C ILE A 112 9.88 5.50 -7.38
N PRO A 113 9.05 6.54 -7.15
CA PRO A 113 9.33 7.51 -6.07
C PRO A 113 9.30 6.93 -4.64
N TRP A 114 8.58 5.82 -4.42
CA TRP A 114 8.44 5.15 -3.13
C TRP A 114 9.40 3.97 -2.97
N GLN A 115 10.20 3.64 -3.99
CA GLN A 115 11.17 2.57 -3.92
C GLN A 115 12.40 3.00 -3.12
N SER A 116 12.84 2.12 -2.22
CA SER A 116 14.05 2.33 -1.43
C SER A 116 15.31 2.24 -2.31
N PRO A 117 16.40 2.96 -1.97
CA PRO A 117 17.59 3.05 -2.80
C PRO A 117 18.22 1.69 -3.13
N GLU A 118 18.17 0.73 -2.20
CA GLU A 118 18.67 -0.64 -2.41
C GLU A 118 17.86 -1.44 -3.44
N LEU A 119 16.59 -1.09 -3.65
CA LEU A 119 15.77 -1.69 -4.72
C LEU A 119 16.13 -1.10 -6.09
N LEU A 120 16.60 0.15 -6.14
CA LEU A 120 16.97 0.84 -7.37
C LEU A 120 18.38 0.45 -7.88
N GLN A 121 19.32 0.19 -6.97
CA GLN A 121 20.71 -0.12 -7.33
C GLN A 121 20.91 -1.58 -7.74
N ASP A 122 20.48 -2.52 -6.89
CA ASP A 122 20.87 -3.93 -7.04
C ASP A 122 19.71 -4.87 -7.42
N ALA A 123 18.50 -4.33 -7.56
CA ALA A 123 17.27 -5.13 -7.66
C ALA A 123 17.15 -6.14 -6.52
N CYS A 124 17.46 -5.65 -5.32
CA CYS A 124 17.34 -6.41 -4.09
C CYS A 124 15.90 -6.88 -3.86
N LYS A 125 15.75 -7.86 -2.98
CA LYS A 125 14.44 -8.32 -2.54
C LYS A 125 13.80 -7.24 -1.68
N ARG A 126 12.50 -6.98 -1.88
CA ARG A 126 11.68 -6.22 -0.92
C ARG A 126 11.83 -6.81 0.49
N THR A 127 11.92 -5.93 1.48
CA THR A 127 12.13 -6.23 2.91
C THR A 127 11.21 -5.34 3.77
N PHE A 128 11.19 -5.60 5.09
CA PHE A 128 10.54 -4.69 6.02
C PHE A 128 11.17 -3.29 6.02
N GLN A 129 12.47 -3.19 5.77
CA GLN A 129 13.19 -1.92 5.67
C GLN A 129 12.78 -1.14 4.41
N SER A 130 12.57 -1.82 3.29
CA SER A 130 12.06 -1.15 2.08
C SER A 130 10.64 -0.62 2.27
N ASP A 131 9.79 -1.36 3.00
CA ASP A 131 8.46 -0.86 3.38
C ASP A 131 8.55 0.35 4.31
N ALA A 132 9.49 0.36 5.26
CA ALA A 132 9.70 1.50 6.16
C ALA A 132 10.16 2.76 5.40
N TYR A 133 10.98 2.60 4.36
CA TYR A 133 11.32 3.71 3.46
C TYR A 133 10.09 4.21 2.70
N ALA A 134 9.33 3.30 2.08
CA ALA A 134 8.11 3.65 1.35
C ALA A 134 7.07 4.34 2.25
N PHE A 135 6.98 3.93 3.51
CA PHE A 135 6.20 4.61 4.54
C PHE A 135 6.68 6.05 4.76
N GLY A 136 7.99 6.29 4.87
CA GLY A 136 8.55 7.63 4.98
C GLY A 136 8.15 8.55 3.82
N ILE A 137 8.20 8.06 2.59
CA ILE A 137 7.74 8.81 1.40
C ILE A 137 6.23 9.04 1.43
N THR A 138 5.45 8.05 1.86
CA THR A 138 4.00 8.18 2.03
C THR A 138 3.66 9.24 3.09
N VAL A 139 4.41 9.31 4.19
CA VAL A 139 4.22 10.36 5.20
C VAL A 139 4.51 11.75 4.61
N TYR A 140 5.56 11.86 3.79
CA TYR A 140 5.83 13.11 3.08
C TYR A 140 4.68 13.50 2.15
N GLU A 141 4.14 12.57 1.37
CA GLU A 141 2.98 12.74 0.49
C GLU A 141 1.76 13.26 1.28
N VAL A 142 1.44 12.60 2.41
CA VAL A 142 0.33 12.98 3.29
C VAL A 142 0.50 14.39 3.85
N ARG A 143 1.71 14.79 4.24
CA ARG A 143 1.96 16.11 4.84
C ARG A 143 1.94 17.25 3.82
N THR A 144 2.42 16.99 2.62
CA THR A 144 2.53 18.01 1.56
C THR A 144 1.31 18.06 0.65
N SER A 145 0.42 17.08 0.74
CA SER A 145 -0.63 16.83 -0.27
C SER A 145 -0.03 16.64 -1.66
N PHE A 146 1.22 16.17 -1.74
CA PHE A 146 1.93 16.04 -3.01
C PHE A 146 1.18 15.05 -3.89
N SER A 147 0.69 15.54 -5.02
CA SER A 147 -0.01 14.72 -6.00
C SER A 147 0.43 15.13 -7.40
N ASP A 148 1.74 15.19 -7.63
CA ASP A 148 2.26 15.47 -8.97
C ASP A 148 3.11 14.30 -9.46
N THR A 149 2.47 13.44 -10.24
CA THR A 149 3.12 12.51 -11.15
C THR A 149 3.59 13.20 -12.44
N SER A 150 3.59 14.53 -12.50
CA SER A 150 3.90 15.32 -13.69
C SER A 150 5.40 15.67 -13.85
N VAL A 151 6.28 15.23 -12.94
CA VAL A 151 7.71 15.62 -12.97
C VAL A 151 8.64 14.59 -13.65
N CYS A 152 8.18 13.40 -14.03
CA CYS A 152 9.06 12.37 -14.63
C CYS A 152 8.83 12.03 -16.11
N SER A 153 8.02 12.80 -16.85
CA SER A 153 7.80 12.58 -18.30
C SER A 153 8.62 13.51 -19.20
N SER A 154 9.60 14.24 -18.67
CA SER A 154 10.37 15.20 -19.45
C SER A 154 11.82 15.26 -18.99
N THR A 155 12.61 14.25 -19.37
CA THR A 155 14.01 14.43 -19.76
C THR A 155 14.38 13.37 -20.78
#